data_AF-A0A925HYA5-F1
#
_entry.id   AF-A0A925HYA5-F1
#
_cell.length_a   1.000
_cell.length_b   1.000
_cell.length_c   1.000
_cell.angle_alpha   90.00
_cell.angle_beta   90.00
_cell.angle_gamma   90.00
#
_symmetry.space_group_name_H-M   'P 1'
#
loop_
_entity.id
_entity.type
_entity.pdbx_description
1 polymer ?
#
loop_
_entity_poly.entity_id
_entity_poly.type
_entity_poly.pdbx_seq_one_letter_code
_entity_poly.pdbx_strand_id
1 'polypeptide(L)'
;MSAASTHHDRQTRLAHAIEHAAHLLPGQGPIKVFIHHNTLHAFEDLPFDEAVRKGSQVFGCEPYLSSERYRRELVRGRIRVSDLAAVLEEDLKERGNESFLTLGTRHALRLAMLQHPLREAPDAELQWFIAETDALSKVRQEAMPEQRERLIALTRRWMMRDLRIKDGNPSLKEGHRSKLQDLLQSLLRETGEAQIESWDDAAWEAFSLGALWRICSDGVKDLPSWNSPPQPLVRHRDLLKQVTGEDADLLVHDVLIRFCASFLDQGLAHWQLPGRDQGFLQAFRQVYEKLGGPADRWQRGLAAELRRIGETGTSPLVSILESLETLGVPEAEWDVFLSSTLLALRGWGGMIRQIEIRGDRVARPVPRGSLVEFLAVRLLLDRLAA
;
A
#
# COMPACT_ATOMS: atom_id res chain seq x y z
N MET A 1 9.13 -22.28 -39.08
CA MET A 1 7.92 -22.17 -38.24
C MET A 1 7.04 -21.08 -38.86
N SER A 2 5.82 -21.41 -39.26
CA SER A 2 4.90 -20.51 -39.99
C SER A 2 4.34 -19.41 -39.08
N ALA A 3 4.15 -18.19 -39.62
CA ALA A 3 3.55 -17.04 -38.90
C ALA A 3 2.18 -17.35 -38.27
N ALA A 4 1.44 -18.32 -38.81
CA ALA A 4 0.16 -18.78 -38.25
C ALA A 4 0.35 -19.53 -36.91
N SER A 5 1.47 -20.24 -36.74
CA SER A 5 1.79 -20.98 -35.51
C SER A 5 2.15 -20.03 -34.38
N THR A 6 2.89 -18.95 -34.67
CA THR A 6 3.23 -17.93 -33.68
C THR A 6 2.02 -17.12 -33.23
N HIS A 7 1.09 -16.83 -34.14
CA HIS A 7 -0.14 -16.10 -33.80
C HIS A 7 -1.08 -16.90 -32.89
N HIS A 8 -1.22 -18.21 -33.14
CA HIS A 8 -2.02 -19.09 -32.29
C HIS A 8 -1.41 -19.25 -30.88
N ASP A 9 -0.09 -19.31 -30.80
CA ASP A 9 0.64 -19.39 -29.54
C ASP A 9 0.47 -18.11 -28.70
N ARG A 10 0.59 -16.92 -29.33
CA ARG A 10 0.32 -15.62 -28.68
C ARG A 10 -1.11 -15.52 -28.14
N GLN A 11 -2.11 -15.94 -28.91
CA GLN A 11 -3.50 -15.93 -28.44
C GLN A 11 -3.73 -16.88 -27.25
N THR A 12 -3.06 -18.03 -27.25
CA THR A 12 -3.13 -18.99 -26.15
C THR A 12 -2.50 -18.41 -24.88
N ARG A 13 -1.32 -17.78 -25.02
CA ARG A 13 -0.65 -17.07 -23.91
C ARG A 13 -1.49 -15.94 -23.35
N LEU A 14 -2.15 -15.17 -24.22
CA LEU A 14 -3.06 -14.09 -23.83
C LEU A 14 -4.28 -14.64 -23.08
N ALA A 15 -4.90 -15.71 -23.58
CA ALA A 15 -6.03 -16.34 -22.90
C ALA A 15 -5.66 -16.82 -21.49
N HIS A 16 -4.47 -17.39 -21.32
CA HIS A 16 -3.94 -17.76 -20.01
C HIS A 16 -3.72 -16.55 -19.09
N ALA A 17 -3.18 -15.44 -19.62
CA ALA A 17 -2.99 -14.21 -18.87
C ALA A 17 -4.33 -13.62 -18.39
N ILE A 18 -5.36 -13.65 -19.26
CA ILE A 18 -6.71 -13.18 -18.93
C ILE A 18 -7.33 -14.08 -17.85
N GLU A 19 -7.20 -15.41 -17.96
CA GLU A 19 -7.76 -16.33 -16.96
C GLU A 19 -7.09 -16.13 -15.59
N HIS A 20 -5.76 -15.98 -15.56
CA HIS A 20 -5.02 -15.65 -14.34
C HIS A 20 -5.50 -14.32 -13.73
N ALA A 21 -5.61 -13.25 -14.52
CA ALA A 21 -6.13 -11.97 -14.07
C ALA A 21 -7.57 -12.07 -13.57
N ALA A 22 -8.38 -12.90 -14.24
CA ALA A 22 -9.77 -13.11 -13.88
C ALA A 22 -9.92 -13.80 -12.53
N HIS A 23 -9.02 -14.73 -12.15
CA HIS A 23 -9.02 -15.39 -10.83
C HIS A 23 -8.90 -14.41 -9.66
N LEU A 24 -8.38 -13.20 -9.89
CA LEU A 24 -8.28 -12.14 -8.89
C LEU A 24 -9.61 -11.37 -8.70
N LEU A 25 -10.57 -11.52 -9.62
CA LEU A 25 -11.84 -10.81 -9.55
C LEU A 25 -12.71 -11.35 -8.41
N PRO A 26 -13.46 -10.48 -7.72
CA PRO A 26 -14.34 -10.91 -6.64
C PRO A 26 -15.46 -11.81 -7.17
N GLY A 27 -15.66 -12.97 -6.53
CA GLY A 27 -16.74 -13.91 -6.87
C GLY A 27 -18.12 -13.56 -6.29
N GLN A 28 -18.30 -12.35 -5.75
CA GLN A 28 -19.55 -11.96 -5.08
C GLN A 28 -20.56 -11.35 -6.06
N GLY A 29 -21.77 -11.92 -6.08
CA GLY A 29 -22.94 -11.25 -6.64
C GLY A 29 -23.53 -10.21 -5.67
N PRO A 30 -24.57 -9.44 -6.09
CA PRO A 30 -25.22 -8.45 -5.23
C PRO A 30 -25.76 -9.10 -3.94
N ILE A 31 -25.29 -8.64 -2.78
CA ILE A 31 -25.51 -9.29 -1.48
C ILE A 31 -26.78 -8.74 -0.81
N LYS A 32 -27.68 -9.62 -0.33
CA LYS A 32 -28.83 -9.26 0.53
C LYS A 32 -28.68 -9.73 2.00
N VAL A 33 -27.67 -10.55 2.31
CA VAL A 33 -27.42 -11.15 3.64
C VAL A 33 -25.94 -11.45 3.83
N PHE A 34 -25.48 -11.50 5.08
CA PHE A 34 -24.06 -11.68 5.43
C PHE A 34 -23.47 -13.00 4.86
N ILE A 35 -22.30 -12.92 4.21
CA ILE A 35 -21.57 -14.07 3.67
C ILE A 35 -20.10 -14.00 4.11
N HIS A 36 -19.55 -15.14 4.55
CA HIS A 36 -18.15 -15.37 4.91
C HIS A 36 -17.25 -15.51 3.66
N HIS A 37 -17.22 -14.53 2.76
CA HIS A 37 -16.30 -14.61 1.60
C HIS A 37 -14.90 -14.15 2.01
N ASN A 38 -13.93 -15.03 1.88
CA ASN A 38 -12.52 -14.70 2.09
C ASN A 38 -12.01 -13.87 0.90
N THR A 39 -11.74 -12.58 1.13
CA THR A 39 -11.17 -11.68 0.10
C THR A 39 -9.78 -12.14 -0.35
N LEU A 40 -9.10 -12.97 0.45
CA LEU A 40 -7.78 -13.54 0.13
C LEU A 40 -7.88 -14.94 -0.48
N HIS A 41 -9.04 -15.37 -0.98
CA HIS A 41 -9.21 -16.73 -1.53
C HIS A 41 -8.18 -17.08 -2.62
N ALA A 42 -7.77 -16.11 -3.43
CA ALA A 42 -6.73 -16.29 -4.45
C ALA A 42 -5.31 -16.49 -3.89
N PHE A 43 -5.14 -16.35 -2.57
CA PHE A 43 -3.87 -16.43 -1.86
C PHE A 43 -3.95 -17.43 -0.69
N GLU A 44 -4.91 -18.35 -0.70
CA GLU A 44 -5.10 -19.35 0.37
C GLU A 44 -3.91 -20.30 0.53
N ASP A 45 -3.10 -20.47 -0.52
CA ASP A 45 -1.87 -21.26 -0.49
C ASP A 45 -0.69 -20.54 0.21
N LEU A 46 -0.84 -19.26 0.57
CA LEU A 46 0.20 -18.46 1.23
C LEU A 46 -0.03 -18.33 2.74
N PRO A 47 1.04 -18.23 3.56
CA PRO A 47 0.92 -17.81 4.95
C PRO A 47 0.18 -16.48 5.06
N PHE A 48 -0.60 -16.28 6.13
CA PHE A 48 -1.49 -15.12 6.27
C PHE A 48 -0.78 -13.77 6.02
N ASP A 49 0.39 -13.56 6.62
CA ASP A 49 1.16 -12.31 6.47
C ASP A 49 1.64 -12.07 5.03
N GLU A 50 1.95 -13.15 4.30
CA GLU A 50 2.33 -13.08 2.88
C GLU A 50 1.09 -12.84 2.01
N ALA A 51 -0.01 -13.52 2.31
CA ALA A 51 -1.29 -13.37 1.61
C ALA A 51 -1.83 -11.93 1.70
N VAL A 52 -1.80 -11.32 2.89
CA VAL A 52 -2.26 -9.93 3.06
C VAL A 52 -1.32 -8.91 2.41
N ARG A 53 0.01 -9.12 2.45
CA ARG A 53 0.96 -8.25 1.74
C ARG A 53 0.76 -8.35 0.23
N LYS A 54 0.59 -9.57 -0.29
CA LYS A 54 0.30 -9.79 -1.70
C LYS A 54 -1.05 -9.19 -2.08
N GLY A 55 -2.08 -9.38 -1.24
CA GLY A 55 -3.40 -8.78 -1.40
C GLY A 55 -3.35 -7.25 -1.45
N SER A 56 -2.59 -6.62 -0.57
CA SER A 56 -2.38 -5.16 -0.59
C SER A 56 -1.78 -4.68 -1.91
N GLN A 57 -0.73 -5.35 -2.40
CA GLN A 57 -0.09 -5.02 -3.67
C GLN A 57 -1.02 -5.21 -4.87
N VAL A 58 -1.75 -6.32 -4.91
CA VAL A 58 -2.64 -6.66 -6.03
C VAL A 58 -3.90 -5.79 -6.04
N PHE A 59 -4.49 -5.54 -4.88
CA PHE A 59 -5.79 -4.88 -4.76
C PHE A 59 -5.70 -3.38 -4.44
N GLY A 60 -4.50 -2.86 -4.20
CA GLY A 60 -4.25 -1.46 -3.84
C GLY A 60 -4.99 -1.05 -2.56
N CYS A 61 -4.97 -1.92 -1.55
CA CYS A 61 -5.70 -1.71 -0.30
C CYS A 61 -4.78 -1.78 0.92
N GLU A 62 -5.26 -1.21 2.03
CA GLU A 62 -4.61 -1.32 3.32
C GLU A 62 -4.92 -2.70 3.94
N PRO A 63 -3.92 -3.59 4.12
CA PRO A 63 -4.15 -4.96 4.57
C PRO A 63 -4.43 -5.04 6.08
N TYR A 64 -4.05 -4.00 6.82
CA TYR A 64 -4.17 -3.91 8.26
C TYR A 64 -4.94 -2.65 8.67
N LEU A 65 -5.43 -2.64 9.90
CA LEU A 65 -5.95 -1.42 10.50
C LEU A 65 -4.80 -0.41 10.65
N SER A 66 -5.12 0.88 10.52
CA SER A 66 -4.18 1.97 10.84
C SER A 66 -3.60 1.80 12.25
N SER A 67 -2.34 2.21 12.47
CA SER A 67 -1.71 2.18 13.79
C SER A 67 -2.52 2.93 14.86
N GLU A 68 -3.19 4.03 14.50
CA GLU A 68 -4.08 4.76 15.40
C GLU A 68 -5.24 3.88 15.90
N ARG A 69 -5.87 3.11 15.00
CA ARG A 69 -6.96 2.20 15.36
C ARG A 69 -6.48 1.08 16.29
N TYR A 70 -5.32 0.49 16.07
CA TYR A 70 -4.75 -0.48 17.01
C TYR A 70 -4.50 0.15 18.40
N ARG A 71 -3.96 1.38 18.45
CA ARG A 71 -3.77 2.10 19.72
C ARG A 71 -5.09 2.39 20.43
N ARG A 72 -6.17 2.71 19.73
CA ARG A 72 -7.50 2.85 20.35
C ARG A 72 -7.97 1.55 21.00
N GLU A 73 -7.72 0.41 20.37
CA GLU A 73 -8.07 -0.90 20.95
C GLU A 73 -7.18 -1.26 22.15
N LEU A 74 -5.93 -0.78 22.19
CA LEU A 74 -5.05 -0.84 23.37
C LEU A 74 -5.60 0.01 24.53
N VAL A 75 -5.96 1.27 24.27
CA VAL A 75 -6.55 2.17 25.29
C VAL A 75 -7.88 1.62 25.83
N ARG A 76 -8.69 0.98 24.97
CA ARG A 76 -9.95 0.32 25.36
C ARG A 76 -9.75 -1.02 26.08
N GLY A 77 -8.51 -1.50 26.21
CA GLY A 77 -8.18 -2.76 26.88
C GLY A 77 -8.54 -4.02 26.10
N ARG A 78 -8.90 -3.91 24.81
CA ARG A 78 -9.09 -5.08 23.94
C ARG A 78 -7.75 -5.72 23.58
N ILE A 79 -6.74 -4.88 23.30
CA ILE A 79 -5.33 -5.28 23.26
C ILE A 79 -4.74 -4.92 24.62
N ARG A 80 -4.03 -5.84 25.26
CA ARG A 80 -3.38 -5.62 26.56
C ARG A 80 -1.88 -5.42 26.36
N VAL A 81 -1.24 -4.73 27.30
CA VAL A 81 0.22 -4.60 27.31
C VAL A 81 0.92 -5.97 27.42
N SER A 82 0.28 -6.93 28.10
CA SER A 82 0.75 -8.33 28.14
C SER A 82 0.74 -9.00 26.77
N ASP A 83 -0.25 -8.68 25.93
CA ASP A 83 -0.36 -9.26 24.58
C ASP A 83 0.78 -8.72 23.70
N LEU A 84 1.07 -7.42 23.81
CA LEU A 84 2.19 -6.79 23.12
C LEU A 84 3.54 -7.37 23.58
N ALA A 85 3.72 -7.57 24.89
CA ALA A 85 4.93 -8.16 25.44
C ALA A 85 5.15 -9.60 24.93
N ALA A 86 4.11 -10.44 24.97
CA ALA A 86 4.20 -11.82 24.47
C ALA A 86 4.60 -11.90 22.99
N VAL A 87 4.00 -11.04 22.15
CA VAL A 87 4.34 -10.99 20.71
C VAL A 87 5.78 -10.48 20.49
N LEU A 88 6.23 -9.50 21.28
CA LEU A 88 7.61 -8.99 21.17
C LEU A 88 8.64 -10.01 21.67
N GLU A 89 8.33 -10.81 22.67
CA GLU A 89 9.21 -11.91 23.11
C GLU A 89 9.39 -12.94 21.98
N GLU A 90 8.31 -13.30 21.29
CA GLU A 90 8.35 -14.21 20.14
C GLU A 90 9.11 -13.64 18.93
N ASP A 91 8.87 -12.36 18.59
CA ASP A 91 9.50 -11.69 17.45
C ASP A 91 10.99 -11.41 17.69
N LEU A 92 11.34 -10.86 18.85
CA LEU A 92 12.72 -10.44 19.15
C LEU A 92 13.60 -11.61 19.60
N LYS A 93 13.04 -12.63 20.26
CA LYS A 93 13.78 -13.76 20.84
C LYS A 93 14.99 -13.25 21.66
N GLU A 94 16.16 -13.85 21.47
CA GLU A 94 17.42 -13.44 22.15
C GLU A 94 17.79 -11.97 21.93
N ARG A 95 17.40 -11.37 20.79
CA ARG A 95 17.69 -9.96 20.49
C ARG A 95 16.93 -9.01 21.41
N GLY A 96 15.87 -9.48 22.08
CA GLY A 96 15.13 -8.71 23.07
C GLY A 96 16.00 -8.26 24.24
N ASN A 97 17.01 -9.06 24.60
CA ASN A 97 17.93 -8.83 25.72
C ASN A 97 19.12 -7.92 25.35
N GLU A 98 19.27 -7.54 24.08
CA GLU A 98 20.31 -6.62 23.65
C GLU A 98 20.17 -5.29 24.41
N SER A 99 21.20 -4.95 25.18
CA SER A 99 21.25 -3.71 25.93
C SER A 99 21.54 -2.54 25.00
N PHE A 100 20.76 -1.47 25.12
CA PHE A 100 21.04 -0.20 24.47
C PHE A 100 21.58 0.77 25.52
N LEU A 101 22.86 1.15 25.38
CA LEU A 101 23.49 2.28 26.10
C LEU A 101 23.28 2.28 27.62
N THR A 102 23.09 1.12 28.24
CA THR A 102 22.73 0.95 29.66
C THR A 102 21.37 1.56 30.08
N LEU A 103 20.61 2.12 29.14
CA LEU A 103 19.30 2.74 29.37
C LEU A 103 18.15 1.74 29.38
N GLY A 104 18.31 0.59 28.71
CA GLY A 104 17.33 -0.49 28.71
C GLY A 104 17.67 -1.61 27.74
N THR A 105 16.66 -2.43 27.44
CA THR A 105 16.76 -3.53 26.46
C THR A 105 15.98 -3.24 25.19
N ARG A 106 16.36 -3.86 24.08
CA ARG A 106 15.64 -3.74 22.80
C ARG A 106 14.15 -4.05 22.94
N HIS A 107 13.80 -5.04 23.76
CA HIS A 107 12.42 -5.35 24.10
C HIS A 107 11.69 -4.16 24.76
N ALA A 108 12.28 -3.56 25.80
CA ALA A 108 11.68 -2.43 26.50
C ALA A 108 11.47 -1.22 25.56
N LEU A 109 12.42 -0.96 24.66
CA LEU A 109 12.30 0.11 23.67
C LEU A 109 11.16 -0.16 22.68
N ARG A 110 11.10 -1.36 22.08
CA ARG A 110 10.03 -1.73 21.14
C ARG A 110 8.66 -1.71 21.81
N LEU A 111 8.55 -2.20 23.04
CA LEU A 111 7.33 -2.19 23.80
C LEU A 111 6.86 -0.75 24.10
N ALA A 112 7.78 0.17 24.41
CA ALA A 112 7.45 1.58 24.57
C ALA A 112 6.98 2.23 23.25
N MET A 113 7.60 1.89 22.11
CA MET A 113 7.18 2.38 20.79
C MET A 113 5.76 1.92 20.38
N LEU A 114 5.34 0.74 20.84
CA LEU A 114 3.97 0.24 20.58
C LEU A 114 2.94 0.90 21.51
N GLN A 115 3.31 1.16 22.77
CA GLN A 115 2.42 1.78 23.75
C GLN A 115 2.22 3.28 23.53
N HIS A 116 3.27 3.98 23.08
CA HIS A 116 3.24 5.43 22.92
C HIS A 116 3.27 5.82 21.44
N PRO A 117 2.43 6.78 21.01
CA PRO A 117 2.46 7.25 19.63
C PRO A 117 3.81 7.92 19.33
N LEU A 118 4.45 7.48 18.24
CA LEU A 118 5.55 8.21 17.61
C LEU A 118 4.93 9.31 16.76
N ARG A 119 5.33 10.56 17.02
CA ARG A 119 4.92 11.70 16.20
C ARG A 119 5.92 11.83 15.06
N GLU A 120 5.43 11.74 13.84
CA GLU A 120 6.21 11.95 12.62
C GLU A 120 5.88 13.34 12.09
N ALA A 121 6.90 14.11 11.71
CA ALA A 121 6.74 15.42 11.12
C ALA A 121 7.90 15.69 10.14
N PRO A 122 7.72 16.55 9.13
CA PRO A 122 8.81 16.98 8.25
C PRO A 122 9.95 17.65 9.04
N ASP A 123 11.16 17.62 8.50
CA ASP A 123 12.36 18.18 9.16
C ASP A 123 12.17 19.63 9.62
N ALA A 124 11.52 20.47 8.80
CA ALA A 124 11.25 21.86 9.14
C ALA A 124 10.30 22.02 10.34
N GLU A 125 9.29 21.15 10.45
CA GLU A 125 8.35 21.16 11.58
C GLU A 125 9.03 20.65 12.85
N LEU A 126 9.90 19.63 12.75
CA LEU A 126 10.69 19.15 13.88
C LEU A 126 11.66 20.22 14.39
N GLN A 127 12.36 20.92 13.50
CA GLN A 127 13.25 22.02 13.88
C GLN A 127 12.50 23.14 14.59
N TRP A 128 11.34 23.53 14.05
CA TRP A 128 10.48 24.53 14.69
C TRP A 128 9.99 24.05 16.06
N PHE A 129 9.51 22.82 16.17
CA PHE A 129 9.04 22.24 17.43
C PHE A 129 10.14 22.21 18.49
N ILE A 130 11.36 21.80 18.15
CA ILE A 130 12.51 21.79 19.07
C ILE A 130 12.90 23.21 19.49
N ALA A 131 12.83 24.18 18.58
CA ALA A 131 13.18 25.57 18.87
C ALA A 131 12.14 26.30 19.74
N GLU A 132 10.85 26.01 19.52
CA GLU A 132 9.73 26.70 20.20
C GLU A 132 9.33 26.02 21.52
N THR A 133 9.75 24.78 21.75
CA THR A 133 9.35 24.01 22.94
C THR A 133 10.55 23.60 23.79
N ASP A 134 10.26 23.30 25.07
CA ASP A 134 11.22 22.73 26.02
C ASP A 134 11.51 21.22 25.77
N ALA A 135 11.35 20.72 24.54
CA ALA A 135 11.40 19.27 24.25
C ALA A 135 12.75 18.60 24.60
N LEU A 136 13.84 19.37 24.59
CA LEU A 136 15.18 18.89 24.98
C LEU A 136 15.56 19.25 26.42
N SER A 137 14.71 19.98 27.15
CA SER A 137 14.99 20.45 28.51
C SER A 137 14.02 19.89 29.56
N LYS A 138 12.80 19.49 29.17
CA LYS A 138 11.78 18.94 30.06
C LYS A 138 11.16 17.67 29.49
N VAL A 139 11.00 16.66 30.34
CA VAL A 139 10.32 15.42 29.98
C VAL A 139 8.84 15.72 29.74
N ARG A 140 8.30 15.12 28.66
CA ARG A 140 6.88 15.25 28.29
C ARG A 140 5.94 14.90 29.44
N GLN A 141 4.83 15.61 29.55
CA GLN A 141 3.86 15.44 30.65
C GLN A 141 3.21 14.05 30.68
N GLU A 142 3.13 13.37 29.54
CA GLU A 142 2.56 12.03 29.43
C GLU A 142 3.50 10.93 29.96
N ALA A 143 4.75 11.26 30.28
CA ALA A 143 5.65 10.31 30.92
C ALA A 143 5.37 10.23 32.42
N MET A 144 5.36 9.00 32.97
CA MET A 144 5.17 8.80 34.41
C MET A 144 6.35 9.43 35.19
N PRO A 145 6.10 10.09 36.34
CA PRO A 145 7.16 10.73 37.14
C PRO A 145 8.32 9.78 37.50
N GLU A 146 8.02 8.52 37.79
CA GLU A 146 9.01 7.48 38.08
C GLU A 146 10.00 7.25 36.93
N GLN A 147 9.55 7.37 35.67
CA GLN A 147 10.41 7.22 34.49
C GLN A 147 11.35 8.41 34.33
N ARG A 148 10.88 9.62 34.64
CA ARG A 148 11.71 10.84 34.68
C ARG A 148 12.81 10.70 35.73
N GLU A 149 12.46 10.34 36.97
CA GLU A 149 13.42 10.16 38.06
C GLU A 149 14.44 9.06 37.72
N ARG A 150 13.97 7.94 37.16
CA ARG A 150 14.83 6.84 36.74
C ARG A 150 15.81 7.25 35.64
N LEU A 151 15.35 8.00 34.63
CA LEU A 151 16.19 8.52 33.55
C LEU A 151 17.31 9.39 34.14
N ILE A 152 16.94 10.37 34.97
CA ILE A 152 17.90 11.28 35.64
C ILE A 152 18.91 10.49 36.48
N ALA A 153 18.44 9.56 37.31
CA ALA A 153 19.30 8.76 38.18
C ALA A 153 20.23 7.81 37.41
N LEU A 154 19.79 7.27 36.26
CA LEU A 154 20.63 6.45 35.39
C LEU A 154 21.71 7.30 34.71
N THR A 155 21.33 8.43 34.10
CA THR A 155 22.27 9.35 33.46
C THR A 155 23.29 9.86 34.46
N ARG A 156 22.85 10.29 35.65
CA ARG A 156 23.75 10.77 36.73
C ARG A 156 24.74 9.68 37.14
N ARG A 157 24.28 8.45 37.40
CA ARG A 157 25.18 7.34 37.75
C ARG A 157 26.15 7.02 36.63
N TRP A 158 25.68 7.00 35.38
CA TRP A 158 26.50 6.74 34.22
C TRP A 158 27.59 7.80 34.05
N MET A 159 27.23 9.08 34.09
CA MET A 159 28.17 10.20 34.01
C MET A 159 29.18 10.18 35.17
N MET A 160 28.73 9.98 36.41
CA MET A 160 29.61 9.96 37.58
C MET A 160 30.57 8.77 37.58
N ARG A 161 30.15 7.62 37.05
CA ARG A 161 31.00 6.44 36.89
C ARG A 161 32.01 6.63 35.76
N ASP A 162 31.56 7.10 34.60
CA ASP A 162 32.39 7.13 33.39
C ASP A 162 33.27 8.39 33.28
N LEU A 163 32.96 9.50 33.98
CA LEU A 163 33.83 10.68 34.11
C LEU A 163 34.92 10.53 35.18
N ARG A 164 34.64 9.84 36.29
CA ARG A 164 35.62 9.66 37.40
C ARG A 164 36.62 8.55 37.13
N ILE A 165 36.31 7.63 36.22
CA ILE A 165 37.15 6.48 35.93
C ILE A 165 37.89 6.73 34.61
N LYS A 166 39.15 7.16 34.71
CA LYS A 166 40.14 7.05 33.62
C LYS A 166 40.42 5.60 33.20
N ASP A 167 39.99 4.60 33.98
CA ASP A 167 40.29 3.17 33.78
C ASP A 167 39.04 2.27 33.59
N GLY A 168 38.64 2.08 32.33
CA GLY A 168 38.11 0.81 31.79
C GLY A 168 36.99 0.03 32.51
N ASN A 169 35.75 0.09 31.98
CA ASN A 169 34.83 -1.07 32.03
C ASN A 169 34.91 -1.82 30.68
N PRO A 170 35.17 -3.14 30.61
CA PRO A 170 35.54 -3.85 29.37
C PRO A 170 34.39 -4.15 28.39
N SER A 171 33.14 -3.78 28.70
CA SER A 171 31.96 -4.33 28.04
C SER A 171 31.45 -3.55 26.80
N LEU A 172 32.17 -2.52 26.33
CA LEU A 172 31.79 -1.72 25.16
C LEU A 172 32.96 -1.67 24.17
N LYS A 173 32.73 -2.01 22.89
CA LYS A 173 33.75 -1.96 21.82
C LYS A 173 34.43 -0.58 21.79
N GLU A 174 35.76 -0.54 21.88
CA GLU A 174 36.58 0.69 22.09
C GLU A 174 36.25 1.86 21.16
N GLY A 175 35.96 1.58 19.87
CA GLY A 175 35.65 2.62 18.89
C GLY A 175 34.30 3.34 19.08
N HIS A 176 33.28 2.66 19.62
CA HIS A 176 31.97 3.27 19.89
C HIS A 176 32.00 4.10 21.17
N ARG A 177 32.81 3.68 22.17
CA ARG A 177 32.99 4.38 23.44
C ARG A 177 33.63 5.75 23.27
N SER A 178 34.67 5.83 22.43
CA SER A 178 35.39 7.09 22.17
C SER A 178 34.46 8.17 21.60
N LYS A 179 33.69 7.84 20.55
CA LYS A 179 32.71 8.78 19.94
C LYS A 179 31.60 9.21 20.91
N LEU A 180 31.06 8.28 21.70
CA LEU A 180 30.07 8.59 22.72
C LEU A 180 30.62 9.52 23.80
N GLN A 181 31.86 9.27 24.24
CA GLN A 181 32.54 10.14 25.21
C GLN A 181 32.75 11.54 24.63
N ASP A 182 33.15 11.68 23.37
CA ASP A 182 33.33 12.98 22.71
C ASP A 182 32.00 13.75 22.60
N LEU A 183 30.92 13.07 22.22
CA LEU A 183 29.57 13.67 22.14
C LEU A 183 29.10 14.17 23.50
N LEU A 184 29.30 13.39 24.56
CA LEU A 184 28.90 13.77 25.92
C LEU A 184 29.78 14.89 26.48
N GLN A 185 31.09 14.86 26.22
CA GLN A 185 32.00 15.94 26.62
C GLN A 185 31.65 17.25 25.92
N SER A 186 31.27 17.21 24.64
CA SER A 186 30.81 18.42 23.94
C SER A 186 29.55 19.00 24.60
N LEU A 187 28.57 18.15 24.93
CA LEU A 187 27.34 18.58 25.62
C LEU A 187 27.64 19.10 27.03
N LEU A 188 28.57 18.47 27.75
CA LEU A 188 28.97 18.89 29.09
C LEU A 188 29.64 20.28 29.08
N ARG A 189 30.45 20.58 28.05
CA ARG A 189 31.03 21.92 27.88
C ARG A 189 29.98 22.98 27.60
N GLU A 190 28.98 22.66 26.79
CA GLU A 190 27.87 23.57 26.47
C GLU A 190 26.94 23.82 27.67
N THR A 191 26.78 22.82 28.55
CA THR A 191 25.89 22.87 29.73
C THR A 191 26.59 23.31 31.02
N GLY A 192 27.93 23.44 31.03
CA GLY A 192 28.70 23.97 32.16
C GLY A 192 29.40 22.90 33.00
N GLU A 193 30.49 22.35 32.48
CA GLU A 193 31.33 21.28 33.08
C GLU A 193 31.76 21.55 34.54
N ALA A 194 31.97 22.81 34.91
CA ALA A 194 32.47 23.20 36.23
C ALA A 194 31.45 23.06 37.38
N GLN A 195 30.19 22.73 37.10
CA GLN A 195 29.09 22.72 38.08
C GLN A 195 28.32 21.40 38.16
N ILE A 196 28.78 20.33 37.52
CA ILE A 196 28.03 19.06 37.45
C ILE A 196 27.65 18.50 38.84
N GLU A 197 28.49 18.73 39.86
CA GLU A 197 28.24 18.29 41.23
C GLU A 197 27.18 19.14 41.97
N SER A 198 26.90 20.35 41.50
CA SER A 198 25.91 21.29 42.04
C SER A 198 24.63 21.41 41.21
N TRP A 199 24.48 20.59 40.16
CA TRP A 199 23.28 20.58 39.34
C TRP A 199 22.05 20.14 40.13
N ASP A 200 20.95 20.86 39.94
CA ASP A 200 19.62 20.49 40.43
C ASP A 200 18.96 19.48 39.48
N ASP A 201 17.78 18.97 39.86
CA ASP A 201 17.06 17.97 39.08
C ASP A 201 16.64 18.48 37.69
N ALA A 202 16.42 19.80 37.53
CA ALA A 202 16.07 20.40 36.25
C ALA A 202 17.26 20.45 35.29
N ALA A 203 18.45 20.80 35.79
CA ALA A 203 19.69 20.75 35.03
C ALA A 203 20.04 19.31 34.61
N TRP A 204 19.88 18.34 35.53
CA TRP A 204 20.07 16.93 35.21
C TRP A 204 19.05 16.38 34.21
N GLU A 205 17.80 16.86 34.26
CA GLU A 205 16.77 16.52 33.30
C GLU A 205 17.12 17.01 31.89
N ALA A 206 17.46 18.29 31.76
CA ALA A 206 17.84 18.88 30.48
C ALA A 206 19.09 18.22 29.89
N PHE A 207 20.10 17.94 30.73
CA PHE A 207 21.29 17.21 30.28
C PHE A 207 20.94 15.79 29.80
N SER A 208 20.07 15.06 30.53
CA SER A 208 19.67 13.69 30.16
C SER A 208 18.96 13.65 28.81
N LEU A 209 18.07 14.61 28.54
CA LEU A 209 17.35 14.71 27.28
C LEU A 209 18.26 15.14 26.13
N GLY A 210 19.14 16.12 26.35
CA GLY A 210 20.14 16.53 25.37
C GLY A 210 21.11 15.41 25.01
N ALA A 211 21.55 14.62 26.00
CA ALA A 211 22.40 13.46 25.78
C ALA A 211 21.69 12.40 24.95
N LEU A 212 20.45 12.05 25.32
CA LEU A 212 19.63 11.10 24.58
C LEU A 212 19.43 11.54 23.12
N TRP A 213 19.11 12.82 22.90
CA TRP A 213 18.94 13.37 21.55
C TRP A 213 20.21 13.25 20.70
N ARG A 214 21.37 13.68 21.20
CA ARG A 214 22.64 13.61 20.45
C ARG A 214 23.02 12.18 20.11
N ILE A 215 22.85 11.28 21.08
CA ILE A 215 23.09 9.84 20.90
C ILE A 215 22.19 9.27 19.80
N CYS A 216 20.89 9.57 19.85
CA CYS A 216 19.95 9.10 18.84
C CYS A 216 20.28 9.69 17.46
N SER A 217 20.56 11.00 17.39
CA SER A 217 20.93 11.67 16.14
C SER A 217 22.22 11.13 15.54
N ASP A 218 23.25 10.87 16.37
CA ASP A 218 24.51 10.30 15.92
C ASP A 218 24.33 8.86 15.43
N GLY A 219 23.50 8.07 16.12
CA GLY A 219 23.19 6.69 15.75
C GLY A 219 22.44 6.53 14.43
N VAL A 220 21.77 7.59 13.95
CA VAL A 220 21.02 7.56 12.68
C VAL A 220 21.65 8.35 11.54
N LYS A 221 22.66 9.19 11.79
CA LYS A 221 23.22 10.12 10.80
C LYS A 221 23.76 9.44 9.53
N ASP A 222 24.28 8.22 9.67
CA ASP A 222 24.90 7.45 8.60
C ASP A 222 23.91 6.43 8.00
N LEU A 223 22.65 6.40 8.46
CA LEU A 223 21.63 5.52 7.90
C LEU A 223 21.13 6.09 6.56
N PRO A 224 20.90 5.22 5.55
CA PRO A 224 20.29 5.66 4.31
C PRO A 224 18.90 6.23 4.58
N SER A 225 18.53 7.29 3.86
CA SER A 225 17.16 7.79 3.90
C SER A 225 16.18 6.69 3.49
N TRP A 226 15.17 6.46 4.33
CA TRP A 226 14.09 5.55 4.00
C TRP A 226 13.17 6.23 2.99
N ASN A 227 13.29 5.83 1.73
CA ASN A 227 12.33 6.19 0.69
C ASN A 227 11.33 5.05 0.57
N SER A 228 10.03 5.36 0.69
CA SER A 228 8.99 4.40 0.31
C SER A 228 9.27 3.93 -1.12
N PRO A 229 9.28 2.60 -1.38
CA PRO A 229 9.52 2.11 -2.72
C PRO A 229 8.49 2.74 -3.66
N PRO A 230 8.93 3.30 -4.82
CA PRO A 230 8.00 3.87 -5.77
C PRO A 230 7.01 2.78 -6.19
N GLN A 231 5.71 3.12 -6.19
CA GLN A 231 4.73 2.18 -6.71
C GLN A 231 5.00 1.95 -8.20
N PRO A 232 5.06 0.69 -8.66
CA PRO A 232 5.31 0.43 -10.06
C PRO A 232 4.16 1.01 -10.89
N LEU A 233 4.51 1.82 -11.89
CA LEU A 233 3.56 2.36 -12.86
C LEU A 233 3.24 1.26 -13.85
N VAL A 234 2.13 0.56 -13.62
CA VAL A 234 1.77 -0.62 -14.41
C VAL A 234 0.96 -0.23 -15.63
N ARG A 235 0.00 0.70 -15.48
CA ARG A 235 -0.87 1.12 -16.58
C ARG A 235 -0.46 2.50 -17.09
N HIS A 236 -0.72 2.74 -18.38
CA HIS A 236 -0.57 4.06 -19.01
C HIS A 236 -1.31 5.17 -18.24
N ARG A 237 -2.48 4.84 -17.69
CA ARG A 237 -3.25 5.70 -16.80
C ARG A 237 -2.45 6.19 -15.58
N ASP A 238 -1.56 5.37 -15.02
CA ASP A 238 -0.73 5.76 -13.86
C ASP A 238 0.32 6.81 -14.27
N LEU A 239 0.93 6.64 -15.45
CA LEU A 239 1.85 7.62 -16.05
C LEU A 239 1.16 8.95 -16.35
N LEU A 240 -0.02 8.89 -16.99
CA LEU A 240 -0.82 10.08 -17.31
C LEU A 240 -1.19 10.83 -16.04
N LYS A 241 -1.70 10.13 -15.03
CA LYS A 241 -2.06 10.74 -13.75
C LYS A 241 -0.87 11.40 -13.06
N GLN A 242 0.31 10.81 -13.15
CA GLN A 242 1.52 11.41 -12.58
C GLN A 242 1.94 12.70 -13.30
N VAL A 243 1.78 12.77 -14.63
CA VAL A 243 2.21 13.91 -15.44
C VAL A 243 1.17 15.03 -15.49
N THR A 244 -0.11 14.68 -15.63
CA THR A 244 -1.20 15.65 -15.84
C THR A 244 -2.00 15.95 -14.58
N GLY A 245 -1.96 15.06 -13.57
CA GLY A 245 -2.83 15.10 -12.40
C GLY A 245 -4.25 14.57 -12.66
N GLU A 246 -4.59 14.24 -13.91
CA GLU A 246 -5.92 13.76 -14.30
C GLU A 246 -5.97 12.23 -14.39
N ASP A 247 -7.08 11.65 -13.97
CA ASP A 247 -7.26 10.19 -13.90
C ASP A 247 -8.10 9.69 -15.08
N ALA A 248 -7.44 9.15 -16.11
CA ALA A 248 -8.08 8.65 -17.34
C ALA A 248 -9.13 7.55 -17.08
N ASP A 249 -8.99 6.77 -15.99
CA ASP A 249 -9.97 5.76 -15.63
C ASP A 249 -11.34 6.39 -15.34
N LEU A 250 -11.43 7.65 -14.89
CA LEU A 250 -12.73 8.31 -14.65
C LEU A 250 -13.58 8.41 -15.93
N LEU A 251 -12.94 8.72 -17.06
CA LEU A 251 -13.59 8.80 -18.37
C LEU A 251 -14.10 7.42 -18.82
N VAL A 252 -13.23 6.41 -18.72
CA VAL A 252 -13.53 5.03 -19.10
C VAL A 252 -14.62 4.43 -18.19
N HIS A 253 -14.53 4.66 -16.88
CA HIS A 253 -15.48 4.16 -15.89
C HIS A 253 -16.86 4.76 -16.09
N ASP A 254 -16.97 6.04 -16.40
CA ASP A 254 -18.26 6.68 -16.63
C ASP A 254 -19.04 5.99 -17.77
N VAL A 255 -18.35 5.56 -18.84
CA VAL A 255 -18.96 4.79 -19.93
C VAL A 255 -19.27 3.35 -19.50
N LEU A 256 -18.28 2.64 -18.95
CA LEU A 256 -18.40 1.22 -18.64
C LEU A 256 -19.41 0.94 -17.53
N ILE A 257 -19.47 1.76 -16.47
CA ILE A 257 -20.41 1.55 -15.36
C ILE A 257 -21.86 1.59 -15.87
N ARG A 258 -22.21 2.59 -16.68
CA ARG A 258 -23.56 2.72 -17.27
C ARG A 258 -23.90 1.57 -18.20
N PHE A 259 -22.94 1.16 -19.03
CA PHE A 259 -23.14 0.06 -19.96
C PHE A 259 -23.26 -1.29 -19.24
N CYS A 260 -22.37 -1.58 -18.29
CA CYS A 260 -22.41 -2.80 -17.48
C CYS A 260 -23.71 -2.92 -16.68
N ALA A 261 -24.23 -1.81 -16.13
CA ALA A 261 -25.52 -1.81 -15.45
C ALA A 261 -26.67 -2.25 -16.39
N SER A 262 -26.63 -1.82 -17.65
CA SER A 262 -27.63 -2.21 -18.66
C SER A 262 -27.43 -3.65 -19.16
N PHE A 263 -26.18 -4.09 -19.33
CA PHE A 263 -25.84 -5.43 -19.81
C PHE A 263 -26.18 -6.52 -18.80
N LEU A 264 -25.94 -6.24 -17.52
CA LEU A 264 -26.21 -7.16 -16.40
C LEU A 264 -27.65 -7.07 -15.87
N ASP A 265 -28.49 -6.20 -16.44
CA ASP A 265 -29.90 -6.08 -16.04
C ASP A 265 -30.62 -7.43 -16.11
N GLN A 266 -31.35 -7.74 -15.03
CA GLN A 266 -32.07 -8.99 -14.87
C GLN A 266 -33.54 -8.89 -15.31
N GLY A 267 -33.85 -7.90 -16.16
CA GLY A 267 -35.21 -7.59 -16.62
C GLY A 267 -35.96 -6.60 -15.74
N LEU A 268 -35.24 -5.78 -14.95
CA LEU A 268 -35.87 -4.76 -14.10
C LEU A 268 -36.13 -3.48 -14.91
N ALA A 269 -35.25 -3.15 -15.84
CA ALA A 269 -35.42 -1.99 -16.70
C ALA A 269 -36.50 -2.24 -17.78
N HIS A 270 -37.34 -1.23 -18.02
CA HIS A 270 -38.33 -1.30 -19.10
C HIS A 270 -37.67 -1.32 -20.48
N TRP A 271 -36.57 -0.59 -20.65
CA TRP A 271 -35.74 -0.64 -21.85
C TRP A 271 -34.67 -1.69 -21.74
N GLN A 272 -34.60 -2.52 -22.79
CA GLN A 272 -33.70 -3.67 -22.88
C GLN A 272 -32.51 -3.31 -23.76
N LEU A 273 -31.33 -3.77 -23.38
CA LEU A 273 -30.10 -3.53 -24.14
C LEU A 273 -30.13 -4.32 -25.47
N PRO A 274 -30.05 -3.65 -26.64
CA PRO A 274 -30.04 -4.33 -27.93
C PRO A 274 -28.82 -5.25 -28.08
N GLY A 275 -29.04 -6.46 -28.63
CA GLY A 275 -27.96 -7.40 -28.90
C GLY A 275 -27.28 -7.99 -27.67
N ARG A 276 -27.85 -7.82 -26.46
CA ARG A 276 -27.30 -8.37 -25.19
C ARG A 276 -26.90 -9.84 -25.30
N ASP A 277 -27.77 -10.67 -25.85
CA ASP A 277 -27.56 -12.12 -25.92
C ASP A 277 -26.54 -12.52 -27.00
N GLN A 278 -26.04 -11.56 -27.80
CA GLN A 278 -24.97 -11.77 -28.79
C GLN A 278 -23.56 -11.55 -28.22
N GLY A 279 -23.45 -11.09 -26.96
CA GLY A 279 -22.18 -10.80 -26.30
C GLY A 279 -22.05 -9.33 -25.90
N PHE A 280 -21.17 -9.07 -24.94
CA PHE A 280 -20.83 -7.75 -24.44
C PHE A 280 -20.30 -6.83 -25.54
N LEU A 281 -19.34 -7.29 -26.36
CA LEU A 281 -18.73 -6.46 -27.42
C LEU A 281 -19.76 -6.12 -28.49
N GLN A 282 -20.55 -7.10 -28.91
CA GLN A 282 -21.57 -6.91 -29.94
C GLN A 282 -22.69 -5.97 -29.47
N ALA A 283 -23.16 -6.11 -28.22
CA ALA A 283 -24.11 -5.17 -27.63
C ALA A 283 -23.52 -3.76 -27.52
N PHE A 284 -22.24 -3.64 -27.14
CA PHE A 284 -21.55 -2.35 -27.04
C PHE A 284 -21.46 -1.66 -28.40
N ARG A 285 -21.12 -2.40 -29.46
CA ARG A 285 -21.10 -1.91 -30.84
C ARG A 285 -22.47 -1.39 -31.26
N GLN A 286 -23.56 -2.12 -31.04
CA GLN A 286 -24.90 -1.68 -31.45
C GLN A 286 -25.32 -0.32 -30.86
N VAL A 287 -24.82 0.01 -29.66
CA VAL A 287 -25.06 1.29 -28.98
C VAL A 287 -24.09 2.37 -29.47
N TYR A 288 -22.79 2.13 -29.38
CA TYR A 288 -21.76 3.16 -29.56
C TYR A 288 -21.29 3.35 -31.02
N GLU A 289 -21.64 2.44 -31.93
CA GLU A 289 -21.39 2.62 -33.38
C GLU A 289 -22.34 3.66 -33.99
N LYS A 290 -23.56 3.76 -33.44
CA LYS A 290 -24.66 4.59 -33.96
C LYS A 290 -24.85 5.92 -33.23
N LEU A 291 -24.14 6.15 -32.13
CA LEU A 291 -24.24 7.41 -31.38
C LEU A 291 -23.76 8.57 -32.26
N GLY A 292 -24.71 9.33 -32.81
CA GLY A 292 -24.48 10.51 -33.67
C GLY A 292 -24.45 11.84 -32.91
N GLY A 293 -24.33 11.82 -31.58
CA GLY A 293 -24.15 13.04 -30.77
C GLY A 293 -22.71 13.54 -30.80
N PRO A 294 -22.42 14.77 -30.31
CA PRO A 294 -21.05 15.21 -30.13
C PRO A 294 -20.39 14.32 -29.06
N ALA A 295 -19.66 13.31 -29.52
CA ALA A 295 -18.86 12.48 -28.64
C ALA A 295 -17.87 13.39 -27.90
N ASP A 296 -17.72 13.20 -26.59
CA ASP A 296 -16.67 13.87 -25.84
C ASP A 296 -15.35 13.72 -26.58
N ARG A 297 -14.50 14.76 -26.55
CA ARG A 297 -13.29 14.80 -27.37
C ARG A 297 -12.42 13.55 -27.25
N TRP A 298 -12.40 12.94 -26.07
CA TRP A 298 -11.65 11.72 -25.77
C TRP A 298 -12.23 10.46 -26.45
N GLN A 299 -13.53 10.40 -26.75
CA GLN A 299 -14.15 9.26 -27.46
C GLN A 299 -14.01 9.33 -28.98
N ARG A 300 -13.28 10.33 -29.50
CA ARG A 300 -13.11 10.52 -30.94
C ARG A 300 -12.44 9.30 -31.56
N GLY A 301 -13.11 8.70 -32.55
CA GLY A 301 -12.63 7.50 -33.24
C GLY A 301 -13.26 6.20 -32.73
N LEU A 302 -13.94 6.20 -31.57
CA LEU A 302 -14.60 5.01 -31.03
C LEU A 302 -15.56 4.37 -32.04
N ALA A 303 -16.49 5.16 -32.60
CA ALA A 303 -17.47 4.64 -33.56
C ALA A 303 -16.81 4.08 -34.83
N ALA A 304 -15.69 4.66 -35.27
CA ALA A 304 -14.96 4.17 -36.44
C ALA A 304 -14.25 2.84 -36.14
N GLU A 305 -13.65 2.70 -34.96
CA GLU A 305 -12.99 1.46 -34.54
C GLU A 305 -14.00 0.33 -34.30
N LEU A 306 -15.16 0.63 -33.69
CA LEU A 306 -16.25 -0.33 -33.53
C LEU A 306 -16.84 -0.79 -34.87
N ARG A 307 -16.93 0.09 -35.87
CA ARG A 307 -17.29 -0.29 -37.25
C ARG A 307 -16.24 -1.21 -37.86
N ARG A 308 -14.96 -0.84 -37.77
CA ARG A 308 -13.84 -1.64 -38.29
C ARG A 308 -13.90 -3.07 -37.75
N ILE A 309 -13.95 -3.22 -36.42
CA ILE A 309 -14.02 -4.54 -35.74
C ILE A 309 -15.19 -5.38 -36.27
N GLY A 310 -16.31 -4.72 -36.57
CA GLY A 310 -17.48 -5.36 -37.15
C GLY A 310 -17.33 -5.85 -38.58
N GLU A 311 -16.82 -4.97 -39.43
CA GLU A 311 -16.62 -5.23 -40.85
C GLU A 311 -15.54 -6.29 -41.09
N THR A 312 -14.48 -6.28 -40.27
CA THR A 312 -13.39 -7.26 -40.34
C THR A 312 -13.70 -8.57 -39.62
N GLY A 313 -14.75 -8.62 -38.80
CA GLY A 313 -15.05 -9.77 -37.95
C GLY A 313 -13.95 -10.07 -36.93
N THR A 314 -13.27 -9.04 -36.42
CA THR A 314 -12.16 -9.18 -35.48
C THR A 314 -12.64 -9.81 -34.18
N SER A 315 -11.98 -10.90 -33.75
CA SER A 315 -12.32 -11.57 -32.49
C SER A 315 -11.90 -10.73 -31.27
N PRO A 316 -12.53 -10.92 -30.10
CA PRO A 316 -12.17 -10.17 -28.88
C PRO A 316 -10.69 -10.32 -28.51
N LEU A 317 -10.12 -11.53 -28.64
CA LEU A 317 -8.69 -11.77 -28.36
C LEU A 317 -7.77 -11.01 -29.32
N VAL A 318 -8.14 -10.92 -30.61
CA VAL A 318 -7.37 -10.13 -31.59
C VAL A 318 -7.47 -8.65 -31.26
N SER A 319 -8.66 -8.15 -30.90
CA SER A 319 -8.84 -6.75 -30.50
C SER A 319 -8.03 -6.39 -29.25
N ILE A 320 -7.93 -7.31 -28.29
CA ILE A 320 -7.06 -7.16 -27.11
C ILE A 320 -5.59 -7.10 -27.53
N LEU A 321 -5.12 -8.01 -28.41
CA LEU A 321 -3.74 -7.99 -28.92
C LEU A 321 -3.40 -6.68 -29.63
N GLU A 322 -4.26 -6.23 -30.57
CA GLU A 322 -4.11 -4.95 -31.27
C GLU A 322 -4.03 -3.79 -30.28
N SER A 323 -4.79 -3.87 -29.19
CA SER A 323 -4.80 -2.84 -28.16
C SER A 323 -3.54 -2.84 -27.30
N LEU A 324 -3.05 -4.02 -26.90
CA LEU A 324 -1.79 -4.17 -26.19
C LEU A 324 -0.61 -3.69 -27.05
N GLU A 325 -0.62 -3.98 -28.35
CA GLU A 325 0.38 -3.51 -29.31
C GLU A 325 0.33 -1.99 -29.48
N THR A 326 -0.87 -1.41 -29.62
CA THR A 326 -1.04 0.05 -29.71
C THR A 326 -0.56 0.77 -28.45
N LEU A 327 -0.82 0.18 -27.29
CA LEU A 327 -0.35 0.67 -26.00
C LEU A 327 1.13 0.31 -25.74
N GLY A 328 1.81 -0.43 -26.62
CA GLY A 328 3.20 -0.80 -26.44
C GLY A 328 3.49 -1.71 -25.24
N VAL A 329 2.51 -2.52 -24.80
CA VAL A 329 2.65 -3.43 -23.65
C VAL A 329 3.33 -4.74 -24.10
N PRO A 330 4.56 -5.04 -23.65
CA PRO A 330 5.27 -6.24 -24.05
C PRO A 330 4.65 -7.51 -23.44
N GLU A 331 4.85 -8.66 -24.08
CA GLU A 331 4.25 -9.94 -23.64
C GLU A 331 4.64 -10.36 -22.21
N ALA A 332 5.84 -9.98 -21.78
CA ALA A 332 6.33 -10.23 -20.43
C ALA A 332 5.51 -9.50 -19.35
N GLU A 333 4.81 -8.42 -19.71
CA GLU A 333 4.04 -7.59 -18.80
C GLU A 333 2.53 -7.88 -18.83
N TRP A 334 2.07 -8.76 -19.73
CA TRP A 334 0.64 -9.03 -19.91
C TRP A 334 -0.06 -9.44 -18.62
N ASP A 335 0.53 -10.33 -17.82
CA ASP A 335 -0.12 -10.81 -16.60
C ASP A 335 -0.38 -9.66 -15.61
N VAL A 336 0.60 -8.78 -15.42
CA VAL A 336 0.52 -7.66 -14.47
C VAL A 336 -0.39 -6.55 -15.01
N PHE A 337 -0.24 -6.21 -16.29
CA PHE A 337 -1.03 -5.17 -16.96
C PHE A 337 -2.51 -5.52 -17.03
N LEU A 338 -2.85 -6.74 -17.45
CA LEU A 338 -4.23 -7.21 -17.59
C LEU A 338 -4.89 -7.39 -16.21
N SER A 339 -4.16 -7.87 -15.22
CA SER A 339 -4.64 -7.94 -13.82
C SER A 339 -5.00 -6.56 -13.29
N SER A 340 -4.09 -5.58 -13.42
CA SER A 340 -4.34 -4.20 -13.02
C SER A 340 -5.56 -3.60 -13.76
N THR A 341 -5.68 -3.87 -15.07
CA THR A 341 -6.76 -3.36 -15.91
C THR A 341 -8.13 -3.94 -15.54
N LEU A 342 -8.22 -5.25 -15.29
CA LEU A 342 -9.47 -5.87 -14.83
C LEU A 342 -9.86 -5.41 -13.42
N LEU A 343 -8.88 -5.26 -12.52
CA LEU A 343 -9.12 -4.88 -11.13
C LEU A 343 -9.57 -3.44 -10.94
N ALA A 344 -9.30 -2.55 -11.90
CA ALA A 344 -9.75 -1.16 -11.84
C ALA A 344 -11.29 -1.01 -11.84
N LEU A 345 -12.04 -1.99 -12.40
CA LEU A 345 -13.50 -2.13 -12.21
C LEU A 345 -13.86 -3.52 -11.66
N ARG A 346 -13.10 -3.99 -10.66
CA ARG A 346 -13.25 -5.33 -10.06
C ARG A 346 -14.67 -5.75 -9.73
N GLY A 347 -15.53 -4.83 -9.28
CA GLY A 347 -16.94 -5.14 -9.00
C GLY A 347 -17.71 -5.55 -10.25
N TRP A 348 -17.63 -4.76 -11.33
CA TRP A 348 -18.29 -5.07 -12.60
C TRP A 348 -17.67 -6.27 -13.31
N GLY A 349 -16.34 -6.33 -13.38
CA GLY A 349 -15.63 -7.48 -13.95
C GLY A 349 -15.96 -8.78 -13.22
N GLY A 350 -16.00 -8.75 -11.89
CA GLY A 350 -16.39 -9.88 -11.05
C GLY A 350 -17.84 -10.32 -11.27
N MET A 351 -18.78 -9.38 -11.37
CA MET A 351 -20.17 -9.72 -11.68
C MET A 351 -20.33 -10.34 -13.09
N ILE A 352 -19.61 -9.83 -14.10
CA ILE A 352 -19.61 -10.40 -15.45
C ILE A 352 -19.08 -11.84 -15.40
N ARG A 353 -17.90 -12.08 -14.79
CA ARG A 353 -17.32 -13.43 -14.62
C ARG A 353 -18.31 -14.36 -13.91
N GLN A 354 -18.93 -13.88 -12.84
CA GLN A 354 -19.79 -14.72 -12.01
C GLN A 354 -21.08 -15.10 -12.73
N ILE A 355 -21.71 -14.17 -13.45
CA ILE A 355 -22.93 -14.45 -14.23
C ILE A 355 -22.61 -15.32 -15.45
N GLU A 356 -21.41 -15.18 -16.02
CA GLU A 356 -20.91 -16.02 -17.11
C GLU A 356 -20.69 -17.47 -16.67
N ILE A 357 -20.08 -17.70 -15.51
CA ILE A 357 -19.79 -19.05 -14.97
C ILE A 357 -21.02 -19.68 -14.31
N ARG A 358 -21.79 -18.88 -13.55
CA ARG A 358 -22.95 -19.29 -12.75
C ARG A 358 -24.26 -18.72 -13.31
N GLY A 359 -24.45 -18.86 -14.63
CA GLY A 359 -25.68 -18.44 -15.30
C GLY A 359 -26.94 -19.11 -14.74
N ASP A 360 -26.80 -20.27 -14.09
CA ASP A 360 -27.84 -20.99 -13.37
C ASP A 360 -28.43 -20.22 -12.17
N ARG A 361 -27.70 -19.23 -11.65
CA ARG A 361 -28.08 -18.48 -10.44
C ARG A 361 -28.80 -17.17 -10.74
N VAL A 362 -29.05 -16.87 -12.01
CA VAL A 362 -29.69 -15.61 -12.43
C VAL A 362 -30.83 -15.85 -13.41
N ALA A 363 -31.75 -14.90 -13.50
CA ALA A 363 -32.88 -15.00 -14.42
C ALA A 363 -32.45 -14.83 -15.88
N ARG A 364 -31.45 -13.97 -16.12
CA ARG A 364 -30.92 -13.66 -17.44
C ARG A 364 -29.40 -13.83 -17.43
N PRO A 365 -28.87 -15.00 -17.83
CA PRO A 365 -27.43 -15.19 -17.94
C PRO A 365 -26.82 -14.33 -19.05
N VAL A 366 -25.49 -14.25 -19.08
CA VAL A 366 -24.73 -13.61 -20.16
C VAL A 366 -23.99 -14.68 -20.98
N PRO A 367 -23.69 -14.43 -22.27
CA PRO A 367 -22.95 -15.37 -23.10
C PRO A 367 -21.54 -15.68 -22.56
N ARG A 368 -21.04 -16.89 -22.83
CA ARG A 368 -19.63 -17.23 -22.56
C ARG A 368 -18.69 -16.34 -23.38
N GLY A 369 -17.56 -15.95 -22.80
CA GLY A 369 -16.63 -14.99 -23.36
C GLY A 369 -16.94 -13.53 -23.03
N SER A 370 -18.02 -13.24 -22.30
CA SER A 370 -18.41 -11.86 -21.96
C SER A 370 -17.34 -11.11 -21.18
N LEU A 371 -16.57 -11.76 -20.29
CA LEU A 371 -15.45 -11.10 -19.60
C LEU A 371 -14.32 -10.71 -20.56
N VAL A 372 -13.99 -11.57 -21.52
CA VAL A 372 -12.96 -11.28 -22.55
C VAL A 372 -13.42 -10.11 -23.41
N GLU A 373 -14.69 -10.10 -23.80
CA GLU A 373 -15.29 -9.00 -24.55
C GLU A 373 -15.35 -7.68 -23.76
N PHE A 374 -15.64 -7.74 -22.46
CA PHE A 374 -15.55 -6.60 -21.55
C PHE A 374 -14.13 -6.02 -21.51
N LEU A 375 -13.12 -6.88 -21.40
CA LEU A 375 -11.72 -6.47 -21.42
C LEU A 375 -11.32 -5.85 -22.77
N ALA A 376 -11.79 -6.42 -23.89
CA ALA A 376 -11.58 -5.87 -25.21
C ALA A 376 -12.14 -4.43 -25.32
N VAL A 377 -13.41 -4.23 -24.92
CA VAL A 377 -14.03 -2.90 -24.90
C VAL A 377 -13.28 -1.95 -23.97
N ARG A 378 -12.88 -2.40 -22.78
CA ARG A 378 -12.12 -1.57 -21.83
C ARG A 378 -10.80 -1.10 -22.44
N LEU A 379 -10.02 -1.99 -23.05
CA LEU A 379 -8.74 -1.61 -23.66
C LEU A 379 -8.91 -0.67 -24.86
N LEU A 380 -10.00 -0.81 -25.62
CA LEU A 380 -10.35 0.16 -26.66
C LEU A 380 -10.60 1.55 -26.07
N LEU A 381 -11.31 1.65 -24.95
CA LEU A 381 -11.55 2.91 -24.27
C LEU A 381 -10.27 3.47 -23.63
N ASP A 382 -9.43 2.62 -23.03
CA ASP A 382 -8.13 3.02 -22.47
C ASP A 382 -7.22 3.63 -23.54
N ARG A 383 -7.20 3.08 -24.77
CA ARG A 383 -6.44 3.64 -25.91
C ARG A 383 -6.91 5.05 -26.33
N LEU A 384 -8.18 5.35 -26.13
CA LEU A 384 -8.78 6.62 -26.52
C LEU A 384 -8.68 7.67 -25.40
N ALA A 385 -8.64 7.21 -24.15
CA ALA A 385 -8.45 8.05 -22.98
C ALA A 385 -6.98 8.37 -22.69
N ALA A 386 -6.04 7.56 -23.22
CA ALA A 386 -4.61 7.79 -23.17
C ALA A 386 -4.14 8.79 -24.22
#